data_AF-A0AAD8UZ16-F1
#
_entry.id   AF-A0AAD8UZ16-F1
#
_cell.length_a   1.000
_cell.length_b   1.000
_cell.length_c   1.000
_cell.angle_alpha   90.00
_cell.angle_beta   90.00
_cell.angle_gamma   90.00
#
_symmetry.space_group_name_H-M   'P 1'
#
loop_
_entity.id
_entity.type
_entity.pdbx_description
1 polymer ?
#
loop_
_entity_poly.entity_id
_entity_poly.type
_entity_poly.pdbx_seq_one_letter_code
_entity_poly.pdbx_strand_id
1 'polypeptide(L)'
;MATTGPFASTQVMMDYFSRATGQEHTGDELESLMAPRKIGDVLVLPREGFGWLAHEHTHSKGDPSILVEHLFIASWRQSHPG
;
A
#
# COMPACT_ATOMS: atom_id res chain seq x y z
N MET A 1 -16.79 13.03 16.28
CA MET A 1 -15.85 11.91 16.52
C MET A 1 -14.61 12.18 15.72
N ALA A 2 -13.42 12.15 16.33
CA ALA A 2 -12.15 12.37 15.62
C ALA A 2 -11.77 11.07 14.89
N THR A 3 -12.26 10.91 13.65
CA THR A 3 -11.85 9.84 12.73
C THR A 3 -10.49 10.20 12.12
N THR A 4 -9.44 10.14 12.93
CA THR A 4 -8.05 10.27 12.48
C THR A 4 -7.35 8.92 12.53
N GLY A 5 -6.34 8.73 11.69
CA GLY A 5 -5.52 7.51 11.68
C GLY A 5 -5.63 6.73 10.38
N PRO A 6 -4.86 5.63 10.24
CA PRO A 6 -4.70 4.93 8.98
C PRO A 6 -6.02 4.49 8.35
N PHE A 7 -6.95 3.97 9.15
CA PHE A 7 -8.25 3.49 8.66
C PHE A 7 -9.09 4.62 8.03
N ALA A 8 -9.13 5.79 8.67
CA ALA A 8 -9.87 6.94 8.13
C ALA A 8 -9.25 7.44 6.83
N SER A 9 -7.91 7.47 6.74
CA SER A 9 -7.21 7.80 5.50
C SER A 9 -7.52 6.79 4.39
N THR A 10 -7.45 5.49 4.68
CA THR A 10 -7.78 4.44 3.71
C THR A 10 -9.20 4.58 3.19
N GLN A 11 -10.18 4.80 4.07
CA GLN A 11 -11.58 4.96 3.67
C GLN A 11 -11.77 6.16 2.73
N VAL A 12 -11.18 7.32 3.06
CA VAL A 12 -11.23 8.52 2.20
C VAL A 12 -10.62 8.25 0.82
N MET A 13 -9.54 7.47 0.75
CA MET A 13 -8.91 7.11 -0.53
C MET A 13 -9.80 6.17 -1.35
N MET A 14 -10.42 5.16 -0.74
CA MET A 14 -11.33 4.24 -1.44
C MET A 14 -12.57 4.96 -1.97
N ASP A 15 -13.14 5.87 -1.19
CA ASP A 15 -14.25 6.73 -1.61
C ASP A 15 -13.86 7.66 -2.76
N TYR A 16 -12.62 8.18 -2.76
CA TYR A 16 -12.10 8.97 -3.88
C TYR A 16 -11.91 8.11 -5.13
N PHE A 17 -11.28 6.95 -5.03
CA PHE A 17 -11.08 6.05 -6.16
C PHE A 17 -12.40 5.63 -6.78
N SER A 18 -13.39 5.30 -5.94
CA SER A 18 -14.72 4.90 -6.42
C SER A 18 -15.42 5.99 -7.21
N ARG A 19 -15.31 7.25 -6.76
CA ARG A 19 -15.82 8.40 -7.51
C ARG A 19 -15.05 8.67 -8.80
N ALA A 20 -13.73 8.47 -8.79
CA ALA A 20 -12.88 8.72 -9.95
C ALA A 20 -13.04 7.68 -11.07
N THR A 21 -13.34 6.42 -10.72
CA THR A 21 -13.45 5.31 -11.69
C THR A 21 -14.89 4.92 -12.01
N GLY A 22 -15.85 5.28 -11.15
CA GLY A 22 -17.24 4.81 -11.24
C GLY A 22 -17.42 3.34 -10.84
N GLN A 23 -16.42 2.73 -10.21
CA GLN A 23 -16.43 1.35 -9.72
C GLN A 23 -16.20 1.34 -8.21
N GLU A 24 -16.78 0.39 -7.48
CA GLU A 24 -16.48 0.26 -6.06
C GLU A 24 -15.06 -0.26 -5.84
N HIS A 25 -14.31 0.39 -4.95
CA HIS A 25 -12.96 0.03 -4.54
C HIS A 25 -12.94 -0.34 -3.06
N THR A 26 -12.44 -1.54 -2.71
CA THR A 26 -12.33 -2.02 -1.32
C THR A 26 -10.89 -1.96 -0.81
N GLY A 27 -9.91 -1.87 -1.71
CA GLY A 27 -8.48 -1.86 -1.42
C GLY A 27 -7.83 -3.23 -1.65
N ASP A 28 -8.62 -4.32 -1.65
CA ASP A 28 -8.14 -5.68 -1.93
C ASP A 28 -7.53 -5.78 -3.33
N GLU A 29 -8.10 -5.03 -4.29
CA GLU A 29 -7.60 -4.96 -5.66
C GLU A 29 -6.26 -4.22 -5.79
N LEU A 30 -5.87 -3.46 -4.77
CA LEU A 30 -4.60 -2.72 -4.73
C LEU A 30 -3.49 -3.50 -4.01
N GLU A 31 -3.84 -4.48 -3.17
CA GLU A 31 -2.86 -5.33 -2.49
C GLU A 31 -2.03 -6.16 -3.48
N SER A 32 -2.66 -6.64 -4.55
CA SER A 32 -2.04 -7.49 -5.58
C SER A 32 -1.48 -6.71 -6.78
N LEU A 33 -1.27 -5.40 -6.63
CA LEU A 33 -0.84 -4.54 -7.74
C LEU A 33 0.60 -4.86 -8.15
N MET A 34 0.78 -5.39 -9.38
CA MET A 34 2.10 -5.75 -9.92
C MET A 34 2.86 -4.57 -10.54
N ALA A 35 2.17 -3.49 -10.90
CA ALA A 35 2.75 -2.32 -11.54
C ALA A 35 2.04 -1.03 -11.09
N PRO A 36 2.73 0.12 -11.03
CA PRO A 36 2.12 1.39 -10.66
C PRO A 36 0.85 1.70 -11.47
N ARG A 37 -0.18 2.19 -10.79
CA ARG A 37 -1.47 2.53 -11.39
C ARG A 37 -1.86 3.95 -11.03
N LYS A 38 -2.24 4.74 -12.04
CA LYS A 38 -2.84 6.06 -11.82
C LYS A 38 -4.35 5.93 -11.69
N ILE A 39 -4.92 6.47 -10.62
CA ILE A 39 -6.36 6.55 -10.37
C ILE A 39 -6.71 8.01 -10.07
N GLY A 40 -7.45 8.65 -10.97
CA GLY A 40 -7.66 10.09 -10.93
C GLY A 40 -6.31 10.83 -10.92
N ASP A 41 -6.06 11.57 -9.85
CA ASP A 41 -4.83 12.36 -9.62
C ASP A 41 -3.81 11.64 -8.73
N VAL A 42 -4.09 10.41 -8.29
CA VAL A 42 -3.27 9.65 -7.36
C VAL A 42 -2.48 8.57 -8.09
N LEU A 43 -1.18 8.45 -7.78
CA LEU A 43 -0.35 7.33 -8.20
C LEU A 43 -0.32 6.28 -7.07
N VAL A 44 -0.87 5.11 -7.34
CA VAL A 44 -0.83 3.94 -6.45
C VAL A 44 0.36 3.08 -6.86
N LEU A 45 1.23 2.76 -5.89
CA LEU A 45 2.42 1.94 -6.11
C LEU A 45 2.21 0.52 -5.59
N PRO A 46 2.85 -0.50 -6.20
CA PRO A 46 2.96 -1.83 -5.62
C PRO A 46 3.50 -1.76 -4.19
N ARG A 47 3.02 -2.64 -3.31
CA ARG A 47 3.45 -2.72 -1.91
C ARG A 47 4.96 -2.79 -1.78
N GLU A 48 5.59 -3.61 -2.61
CA GLU A 48 7.04 -3.83 -2.61
C GLU A 48 7.84 -2.70 -3.27
N GLY A 49 7.18 -1.77 -3.96
CA GLY A 49 7.84 -0.59 -4.49
C GLY A 49 8.18 0.42 -3.39
N PHE A 50 7.26 0.68 -2.46
CA PHE A 50 7.43 1.74 -1.46
C PHE A 50 7.56 1.22 -0.03
N GLY A 51 6.98 0.07 0.30
CA GLY A 51 6.95 -0.50 1.65
C GLY A 51 7.93 -1.65 1.85
N TRP A 52 8.96 -1.78 1.02
CA TRP A 52 9.82 -2.96 1.05
C TRP A 52 10.59 -3.07 2.36
N LEU A 53 10.43 -4.22 3.01
CA LEU A 53 11.18 -4.69 4.16
C LEU A 53 11.46 -6.16 3.87
N ALA A 54 12.70 -6.61 4.05
CA ALA A 54 13.05 -8.00 3.79
C ALA A 54 12.20 -8.97 4.66
N HIS A 55 11.31 -9.74 4.03
CA HIS A 55 10.54 -10.82 4.65
C HIS A 55 10.17 -11.90 3.64
N GLU A 56 9.55 -12.99 4.10
CA GLU A 56 9.10 -14.09 3.24
C GLU A 56 8.17 -13.57 2.14
N HIS A 57 8.37 -14.05 0.91
CA HIS A 57 7.58 -13.68 -0.28
C HIS A 57 7.72 -12.23 -0.76
N THR A 58 8.86 -11.57 -0.51
CA THR A 58 9.22 -10.28 -1.14
C THR A 58 10.40 -10.37 -2.09
N HIS A 59 10.52 -9.38 -2.97
CA HIS A 59 11.67 -9.15 -3.85
C HIS A 59 12.98 -9.11 -3.06
N SER A 60 14.07 -9.51 -3.71
CA SER A 60 15.40 -9.47 -3.10
C SER A 60 15.89 -8.03 -2.95
N LYS A 61 16.71 -7.79 -1.92
CA LYS A 61 17.37 -6.48 -1.74
C LYS A 61 18.10 -6.06 -3.02
N GLY A 62 17.92 -4.82 -3.44
CA GLY A 62 18.50 -4.28 -4.67
C GLY A 62 17.74 -4.60 -5.96
N ASP A 63 16.56 -5.22 -5.87
CA ASP A 63 15.64 -5.33 -7.01
C ASP A 63 15.24 -3.92 -7.49
N PRO A 64 15.36 -3.60 -8.80
CA PRO A 64 15.03 -2.28 -9.34
C PRO A 64 13.58 -1.83 -9.13
N SER A 65 12.67 -2.76 -8.83
CA SER A 65 11.28 -2.45 -8.48
C SER A 65 11.14 -1.83 -7.08
N ILE A 66 12.12 -2.01 -6.20
CA ILE A 66 12.16 -1.44 -4.86
C ILE A 66 12.62 0.01 -4.96
N LEU A 67 11.73 0.96 -4.68
CA LEU A 67 12.01 2.39 -4.69
C LEU A 67 12.46 2.90 -3.31
N VAL A 68 12.01 2.25 -2.24
CA VAL A 68 12.32 2.60 -0.85
C VAL A 68 12.57 1.33 -0.03
N GLU A 69 13.72 1.29 0.65
CA GLU A 69 14.02 0.25 1.64
C GLU A 69 13.74 0.77 3.06
N HIS A 70 12.75 0.17 3.75
CA HIS A 70 12.48 0.48 5.14
C HIS A 70 13.47 -0.25 6.05
N LEU A 71 14.29 0.50 6.80
CA LEU A 71 15.27 -0.04 7.75
C LEU A 71 14.69 -0.30 9.15
N PHE A 72 13.43 0.03 9.39
CA PHE A 72 12.80 -0.03 10.72
C PHE A 72 11.68 -1.07 10.76
N ILE A 73 11.95 -2.21 11.40
CA ILE A 73 11.06 -3.38 11.51
C ILE A 73 9.85 -3.10 12.42
N ALA A 74 9.97 -2.22 13.41
CA ALA A 74 9.03 -2.18 14.53
C ALA A 74 7.68 -1.46 14.29
N SER A 75 7.47 -0.82 13.13
CA SER A 75 6.23 -0.07 12.85
C SER A 75 5.15 -0.84 12.08
N TRP A 76 5.48 -1.98 11.50
CA TRP A 76 4.51 -2.82 10.80
C TRP A 76 3.95 -3.83 11.79
N ARG A 77 2.69 -3.63 12.15
CA ARG A 77 1.97 -4.39 13.18
C ARG A 77 1.63 -5.79 12.67
N GLN A 78 2.64 -6.65 12.44
CA GLN A 78 2.53 -8.11 12.31
C GLN A 78 3.85 -8.90 12.23
N SER A 79 5.01 -8.35 12.62
CA SER A 79 6.27 -9.12 12.67
C SER A 79 6.52 -9.87 14.00
N HIS A 80 5.50 -10.07 14.83
CA HIS A 80 5.60 -10.89 16.05
C HIS A 80 4.92 -12.25 15.83
N PRO A 81 5.66 -13.37 15.94
CA PRO A 81 5.04 -14.69 16.03
C PRO A 81 4.33 -14.78 17.39
N GLY A 82 3.04 -15.12 17.36
CA GLY A 82 2.44 -15.92 18.42
C GLY A 82 2.84 -17.37 18.24
#